data_AF-A0AAP2CHI7-F1
#
_entry.id   AF-A0AAP2CHI7-F1
#
_cell.length_a   1.000
_cell.length_b   1.000
_cell.length_c   1.000
_cell.angle_alpha   90.00
_cell.angle_beta   90.00
_cell.angle_gamma   90.00
#
_symmetry.space_group_name_H-M   'P 1'
#
loop_
_entity.id
_entity.type
_entity.pdbx_description
1 polymer ?
#
loop_
_entity_poly.entity_id
_entity_poly.type
_entity_poly.pdbx_seq_one_letter_code
_entity_poly.pdbx_strand_id
1 'polypeptide(L)' 'MKNFKKIALVNFYALVTVVAIFAATKMLGMEFGFTASSLVPTVLLLVVPQAGFIYYLTKDYSPKRQEAIA' A
#
# COMPACT_ATOMS: atom_id res chain seq x y z
N MET A 1 18.11 8.81 -7.22
CA MET A 1 16.77 8.51 -7.79
C MET A 1 15.88 9.75 -7.69
N LYS A 2 15.59 10.43 -8.81
CA LYS A 2 14.88 11.74 -8.82
C LYS A 2 13.43 11.68 -8.28
N ASN A 3 12.86 10.48 -8.14
CA ASN A 3 11.44 10.27 -7.79
C ASN A 3 11.17 9.49 -6.49
N PHE A 4 12.20 9.08 -5.73
CA PHE A 4 12.00 8.26 -4.52
C PHE A 4 11.08 8.93 -3.49
N LYS A 5 11.23 10.24 -3.28
CA LYS A 5 10.37 11.03 -2.38
C LYS A 5 8.90 11.02 -2.81
N LYS A 6 8.62 11.10 -4.12
CA LYS A 6 7.25 11.05 -4.65
C LYS A 6 6.62 9.67 -4.44
N ILE A 7 7.40 8.63 -4.72
CA ILE A 7 7.00 7.24 -4.53
C ILE A 7 6.66 6.99 -3.04
N ALA A 8 7.55 7.36 -2.12
CA ALA A 8 7.29 7.25 -0.68
C ALA A 8 6.04 8.02 -0.21
N LEU A 9 5.79 9.22 -0.76
CA LEU A 9 4.62 10.04 -0.44
C LEU A 9 3.31 9.38 -0.90
N VAL A 10 3.29 8.78 -2.09
CA VAL A 10 2.12 8.04 -2.59
C VAL A 10 1.81 6.84 -1.70
N ASN A 11 2.82 6.10 -1.26
CA ASN A 11 2.62 4.97 -0.33
C ASN A 11 2.09 5.43 1.03
N PHE A 12 2.62 6.53 1.56
CA PHE A 12 2.12 7.13 2.79
C PHE A 12 0.65 7.54 2.65
N TYR A 13 0.28 8.16 1.52
CA TYR A 13 -1.10 8.55 1.26
C TYR A 13 -2.04 7.34 1.13
N ALA A 14 -1.60 6.28 0.45
CA ALA A 14 -2.33 5.02 0.36
C ALA A 14 -2.55 4.40 1.75
N LEU A 15 -1.51 4.37 2.59
CA LEU A 15 -1.61 3.87 3.96
C LEU A 15 -2.59 4.70 4.80
N VAL A 16 -2.49 6.03 4.76
CA VAL A 16 -3.41 6.94 5.47
C VAL A 16 -4.85 6.71 5.04
N THR A 17 -5.08 6.50 3.74
CA THR A 17 -6.42 6.23 3.20
C THR A 17 -6.98 4.91 3.71
N VAL A 18 -6.18 3.84 3.70
CA VAL A 18 -6.56 2.52 4.25
C VAL A 18 -6.91 2.62 5.73
N VAL A 19 -6.10 3.33 6.51
CA VAL A 19 -6.34 3.56 7.95
C VAL A 19 -7.62 4.37 8.16
N ALA A 20 -7.87 5.40 7.36
CA ALA A 20 -9.07 6.22 7.46
C ALA A 20 -10.34 5.42 7.13
N ILE A 21 -10.32 4.59 6.08
CA ILE A 21 -11.43 3.69 5.74
C ILE A 21 -11.65 2.70 6.89
N PHE A 22 -10.59 2.07 7.39
CA PHE A 22 -10.68 1.14 8.51
C PHE A 22 -11.31 1.81 9.75
N ALA A 23 -10.85 3.00 10.13
CA ALA A 23 -11.40 3.77 11.24
C ALA A 23 -12.88 4.13 11.02
N ALA A 24 -13.25 4.60 9.83
CA ALA A 24 -14.64 4.92 9.49
C ALA A 24 -15.54 3.69 9.57
N THR A 25 -15.09 2.54 9.05
CA THR A 25 -15.87 1.30 9.13
C THR A 25 -16.09 0.84 10.57
N LYS A 26 -15.08 0.98 11.44
CA LYS A 26 -15.22 0.72 12.88
C LYS A 26 -16.23 1.65 13.55
N MET A 27 -16.20 2.94 13.23
CA MET A 27 -17.14 3.93 13.78
C MET A 27 -18.60 3.64 13.36
N LEU A 28 -18.81 3.08 12.18
CA LEU A 28 -20.13 2.68 11.68
C LEU A 28 -20.63 1.35 12.26
N GLY A 29 -19.91 0.74 13.20
CA GLY A 29 -20.27 -0.54 13.79
C GLY A 29 -20.09 -1.73 12.85
N MET A 30 -19.42 -1.54 11.70
CA MET A 30 -19.06 -2.65 10.83
C MET A 30 -17.90 -3.41 11.44
N GLU A 31 -18.04 -4.72 11.58
CA GLU A 31 -16.99 -5.60 12.09
C GLU A 31 -15.89 -5.82 11.05
N PHE A 32 -15.09 -4.79 10.77
CA PHE A 32 -13.80 -4.94 10.09
C PHE A 32 -12.70 -5.07 11.14
N GLY A 33 -12.01 -6.19 11.25
CA GLY A 33 -10.95 -6.38 12.24
C GLY A 33 -10.27 -7.74 12.14
N PHE A 34 -9.55 -8.13 13.18
CA PHE A 34 -8.92 -9.44 13.25
C PHE A 34 -9.87 -10.55 13.74
N THR A 35 -11.18 -10.42 13.47
CA THR A 35 -12.15 -11.49 13.70
C THR A 35 -12.15 -12.44 12.50
N ALA A 36 -12.45 -13.72 12.71
CA ALA A 36 -12.29 -14.77 11.69
C ALA A 36 -13.03 -14.46 10.36
N SER A 37 -14.18 -13.78 10.42
CA SER A 37 -15.00 -13.39 9.26
C SER A 37 -14.47 -12.16 8.50
N SER A 38 -13.67 -11.30 9.15
CA SER A 38 -13.22 -10.02 8.60
C SER A 38 -11.70 -9.92 8.41
N LEU A 39 -10.97 -10.97 8.79
CA LEU A 39 -9.51 -11.05 8.69
C LEU A 39 -9.04 -10.94 7.23
N VAL A 40 -9.65 -11.69 6.31
CA VAL A 40 -9.28 -11.68 4.88
C VAL A 40 -9.42 -10.30 4.24
N PRO A 41 -10.58 -9.62 4.31
CA PRO A 41 -10.70 -8.28 3.74
C PRO A 41 -9.81 -7.25 4.44
N THR A 42 -9.59 -7.36 5.76
CA THR A 42 -8.68 -6.47 6.51
C THR A 42 -7.23 -6.62 6.05
N VAL A 43 -6.76 -7.86 5.88
CA VAL A 43 -5.42 -8.15 5.38
C VAL A 43 -5.26 -7.68 3.94
N LEU A 44 -6.26 -7.89 3.07
CA LEU A 44 -6.21 -7.41 1.69
C LEU A 44 -6.15 -5.88 1.61
N LEU A 45 -6.93 -5.17 2.44
CA LEU A 45 -6.95 -3.71 2.48
C LEU A 45 -5.56 -3.12 2.81
N LEU A 46 -4.82 -3.79 3.71
CA LEU A 46 -3.50 -3.37 4.16
C LEU A 46 -2.36 -3.83 3.24
N VAL A 47 -2.38 -5.09 2.82
CA VAL A 47 -1.25 -5.73 2.14
C VAL A 47 -1.21 -5.40 0.65
N VAL A 48 -2.36 -5.33 -0.03
CA VAL A 48 -2.38 -5.10 -1.49
C VAL A 48 -1.72 -3.78 -1.91
N PRO A 49 -1.99 -2.63 -1.25
CA PRO A 49 -1.32 -1.38 -1.57
C PRO A 49 0.20 -1.45 -1.33
N GLN A 50 0.61 -2.07 -0.23
CA GLN A 50 2.03 -2.22 0.13
C GLN A 50 2.76 -3.17 -0.83
N ALA A 51 2.12 -4.25 -1.26
CA ALA A 51 2.66 -5.20 -2.23
C ALA A 51 2.81 -4.56 -3.62
N GLY A 52 1.83 -3.78 -4.07
CA GLY A 52 1.92 -3.01 -5.32
C GLY A 52 3.10 -2.02 -5.31
N PHE A 53 3.37 -1.41 -4.17
CA PHE A 53 4.51 -0.53 -3.97
C PHE A 53 5.86 -1.27 -4.02
N ILE A 54 5.98 -2.40 -3.34
CA ILE A 54 7.17 -3.26 -3.38
C ILE A 54 7.43 -3.74 -4.81
N TYR A 55 6.39 -4.15 -5.53
CA TYR A 55 6.48 -4.51 -6.95
C TYR A 55 7.03 -3.35 -7.80
N TYR A 56 6.50 -2.14 -7.61
CA TYR A 56 6.96 -0.98 -8.38
C TYR A 56 8.42 -0.62 -8.08
N LEU A 57 8.81 -0.65 -6.81
CA LEU A 57 10.19 -0.40 -6.39
C LEU A 57 11.16 -1.43 -6.98
N THR A 58 10.83 -2.72 -6.89
CA THR A 58 11.68 -3.81 -7.42
C THR A 58 11.78 -3.78 -8.95
N LYS A 59 10.72 -3.37 -9.65
CA LYS A 59 10.73 -3.16 -11.11
C LYS A 59 11.62 -1.98 -11.53
N ASP A 60 11.58 -0.86 -10.81
CA ASP A 60 12.42 0.32 -11.09
C ASP A 60 13.90 0.10 -10.71
N TYR A 61 14.18 -0.81 -9.79
CA TYR A 61 15.54 -1.20 -9.41
C TYR A 61 16.19 -2.22 -10.36
N SER A 62 15.52 -2.65 -11.43
CA SER A 62 16.13 -3.56 -12.41
C SER A 62 17.34 -2.89 -13.09
N PRO A 63 18.55 -3.47 -13.04
CA PRO A 63 19.77 -2.87 -13.58
C PRO A 63 19.66 -2.57 -15.09
N LYS A 64 18.91 -3.40 -15.83
CA LYS A 64 18.63 -3.19 -17.27
C LYS A 64 17.89 -1.88 -17.57
N ARG A 65 17.11 -1.35 -16.62
CA ARG A 65 16.39 -0.08 -16.82
C ARG A 65 17.30 1.10 -16.53
N GLN A 66 18.20 1.01 -15.55
CA GLN A 66 19.16 2.08 -15.22
C GLN A 66 20.15 2.33 -16.36
N GLU A 67 20.56 1.27 -17.08
CA GLU A 67 21.39 1.36 -18.29
C GLU A 67 20.68 2.03 -19.47
N ALA A 68 19.34 1.98 -19.52
CA ALA A 68 18.54 2.62 -20.57
C ALA A 68 18.18 4.09 -20.25
N ILE A 69 18.47 4.58 -19.04
CA ILE A 69 18.28 5.99 -18.64
C ILE A 69 19.63 6.70 -18.36
N ALA A 70 20.76 6.01 -18.52
CA ALA A 70 22.11 6.55 -18.43
C ALA A 70 22.62 6.90 -19.84
#